data_AF-A0AAP8KHA3-F1
#
_entry.id   AF-A0AAP8KHA3-F1
#
_cell.length_a   1.000
_cell.length_b   1.000
_cell.length_c   1.000
_cell.angle_alpha   90.00
_cell.angle_beta   90.00
_cell.angle_gamma   90.00
#
_symmetry.space_group_name_H-M   'P 1'
#
loop_
_entity.id
_entity.type
_entity.pdbx_description
1 polymer ?
#
loop_
_entity_poly.entity_id
_entity_poly.type
_entity_poly.pdbx_seq_one_letter_code
_entity_poly.pdbx_strand_id
1 'polypeptide(L)'
;MWLPRQPLPFYLLRQKKALRGAFFILDMSHKIPVSVLVVIHTADLDVLLIERAGQPGFWQSVTGSVDAVDEPLLLTAARELAEETGIVADGHDIVLRDWNLSNVYEIYPIWRHRYAPGVTRNTEHVFSVQVPRDIAVTLSPREHLQHAWLPYLAAADRCFSSSNAEAILQLPAMTGLARPT
;
A
#
# COMPACT_ATOMS: atom_id res chain seq x y z
N MET A 1 -15.16 -24.94 29.97
CA MET A 1 -15.46 -25.49 28.64
C MET A 1 -14.64 -24.70 27.64
N TRP A 2 -13.45 -25.19 27.33
CA TRP A 2 -12.42 -24.50 26.55
C TRP A 2 -12.56 -24.87 25.07
N LEU A 3 -12.74 -23.89 24.19
CA LEU A 3 -12.60 -24.05 22.74
C LEU A 3 -11.12 -23.85 22.37
N PRO A 4 -10.50 -24.75 21.59
CA PRO A 4 -9.13 -24.53 21.14
C PRO A 4 -9.09 -23.51 19.99
N ARG A 5 -8.18 -22.53 20.12
CA ARG A 5 -7.78 -21.61 19.04
C ARG A 5 -7.11 -22.42 17.92
N GLN A 6 -7.65 -22.33 16.71
CA GLN A 6 -7.01 -22.83 15.50
C GLN A 6 -5.86 -21.88 15.12
N PRO A 7 -4.63 -22.35 14.89
CA PRO A 7 -3.56 -21.52 14.34
C PRO A 7 -3.76 -21.31 12.83
N LEU A 8 -3.55 -20.06 12.36
CA LEU A 8 -3.47 -19.75 10.94
C LEU A 8 -2.22 -20.44 10.33
N PRO A 9 -2.33 -21.09 9.15
CA PRO A 9 -1.22 -21.82 8.58
C PRO A 9 -0.15 -20.90 7.96
N PHE A 10 1.08 -21.11 8.41
CA PHE A 10 2.32 -20.65 7.79
C PHE A 10 2.53 -21.29 6.41
N TYR A 11 3.04 -20.49 5.46
CA TYR A 11 3.55 -20.79 4.11
C TYR A 11 2.54 -21.10 3.00
N LEU A 12 2.47 -20.17 2.04
CA LEU A 12 2.60 -20.48 0.60
C LEU A 12 3.19 -19.27 -0.15
N LEU A 13 4.49 -19.03 0.08
CA LEU A 13 5.37 -18.39 -0.90
C LEU A 13 5.47 -19.36 -2.09
N ARG A 14 4.52 -19.29 -3.03
CA ARG A 14 4.53 -20.16 -4.20
C ARG A 14 5.31 -19.49 -5.33
N GLN A 15 6.46 -20.10 -5.60
CA GLN A 15 7.33 -19.79 -6.72
C GLN A 15 6.57 -19.73 -8.05
N LYS A 16 6.90 -18.72 -8.87
CA LYS A 16 6.64 -18.70 -10.31
C LYS A 16 7.28 -19.94 -10.95
N LYS A 17 6.52 -21.03 -11.10
CA LYS A 17 6.91 -22.18 -11.92
C LYS A 17 6.43 -21.94 -13.34
N ALA A 18 7.40 -21.78 -14.24
CA ALA A 18 7.19 -21.68 -15.67
C ALA A 18 6.45 -22.91 -16.22
N LEU A 19 5.36 -22.67 -16.96
CA LEU A 19 4.87 -23.57 -17.98
C LEU A 19 5.14 -22.89 -19.32
N ARG A 20 6.07 -23.50 -20.07
CA ARG A 20 6.32 -23.18 -21.48
C ARG A 20 5.11 -23.63 -22.30
N GLY A 21 4.49 -22.69 -22.99
CA GLY A 21 3.44 -22.90 -23.99
C GLY A 21 3.20 -21.59 -24.70
N ALA A 22 3.63 -21.49 -25.96
CA ALA A 22 3.65 -20.28 -26.75
C ALA A 22 2.30 -19.55 -26.80
N PHE A 23 2.25 -18.35 -26.23
CA PHE A 23 1.49 -17.19 -26.73
C PHE A 23 2.10 -15.96 -26.04
N PHE A 24 2.77 -15.10 -26.81
CA PHE A 24 3.10 -13.75 -26.37
C PHE A 24 1.77 -12.97 -26.28
N ILE A 25 1.08 -13.06 -25.14
CA ILE A 25 0.06 -12.09 -24.76
C ILE A 25 0.78 -11.11 -23.84
N LEU A 26 1.09 -9.93 -24.36
CA LEU A 26 1.31 -8.75 -23.52
C LEU A 26 0.15 -8.72 -22.53
N ASP A 27 0.45 -8.73 -21.23
CA ASP A 27 -0.55 -8.69 -20.18
C ASP A 27 -1.41 -7.43 -20.33
N MET A 28 -2.57 -7.59 -20.99
CA MET A 28 -3.51 -6.52 -21.36
C MET A 28 -4.70 -6.47 -20.40
N SER A 29 -4.54 -6.97 -19.16
CA SER A 29 -5.58 -6.76 -18.15
C SER A 29 -5.53 -5.31 -17.67
N HIS A 30 -6.62 -4.58 -17.89
CA HIS A 30 -6.80 -3.26 -17.30
C HIS A 30 -6.82 -3.35 -15.77
N LYS A 31 -6.28 -2.35 -15.08
CA LYS A 31 -6.40 -2.21 -13.63
C LYS A 31 -7.87 -2.14 -13.22
N ILE A 32 -8.20 -2.80 -12.11
CA ILE A 32 -9.48 -2.65 -11.43
C ILE A 32 -9.45 -1.31 -10.67
N PRO A 33 -10.49 -0.45 -10.78
CA PRO A 33 -10.56 0.86 -10.11
C PRO A 33 -10.89 0.76 -8.62
N VAL A 34 -10.28 -0.21 -7.94
CA VAL A 34 -10.29 -0.43 -6.51
C VAL A 34 -8.84 -0.62 -6.08
N SER A 35 -8.40 0.18 -5.13
CA SER A 35 -7.04 0.18 -4.65
C SER A 35 -6.97 0.25 -3.13
N VAL A 36 -5.77 0.02 -2.61
CA VAL A 36 -5.40 0.24 -1.22
C VAL A 36 -4.37 1.37 -1.14
N LEU A 37 -4.39 2.08 -0.02
CA LEU A 37 -3.35 3.00 0.43
C LEU A 37 -2.88 2.51 1.80
N VAL A 38 -1.59 2.23 1.97
CA VAL A 38 -1.03 1.77 3.24
C VAL A 38 -0.08 2.83 3.81
N VAL A 39 -0.52 3.54 4.85
CA VAL A 39 0.29 4.50 5.59
C VAL A 39 1.20 3.73 6.57
N ILE A 40 2.48 3.61 6.22
CA ILE A 40 3.49 2.97 7.07
C ILE A 40 4.05 4.02 8.01
N HIS A 41 3.99 3.78 9.32
CA HIS A 41 4.40 4.76 10.32
C HIS A 41 5.09 4.15 11.53
N THR A 42 5.78 4.98 12.30
CA THR A 42 6.30 4.61 13.62
C THR A 42 5.35 5.06 14.74
N ALA A 43 5.67 4.67 15.98
CA ALA A 43 4.97 5.16 17.17
C ALA A 43 5.14 6.69 17.37
N ASP A 44 6.24 7.26 16.86
CA ASP A 44 6.54 8.70 16.94
C ASP A 44 5.91 9.51 15.80
N LEU A 45 5.05 8.88 14.99
CA LEU A 45 4.42 9.49 13.81
C LEU A 45 5.42 9.94 12.74
N ASP A 46 6.57 9.26 12.62
CA ASP A 46 7.35 9.27 11.38
C ASP A 46 6.64 8.39 10.36
N VAL A 47 6.46 8.87 9.14
CA VAL A 47 5.83 8.17 8.02
C VAL A 47 6.88 7.84 6.97
N LEU A 48 6.83 6.61 6.46
CA LEU A 48 7.64 6.19 5.33
C LEU A 48 6.97 6.63 4.03
N LEU A 49 7.67 7.45 3.26
CA LEU A 49 7.32 7.75 1.87
C LEU A 49 8.33 7.10 0.91
N ILE A 50 7.83 6.73 -0.27
CA ILE A 50 8.57 6.15 -1.37
C ILE A 50 8.38 7.02 -2.63
N GLU A 51 9.47 7.24 -3.36
CA GLU A 51 9.46 8.06 -4.57
C GLU A 51 9.23 7.20 -5.81
N ARG A 52 8.27 7.56 -6.64
CA ARG A 52 7.94 6.81 -7.88
C ARG A 52 9.08 6.89 -8.91
N ALA A 53 9.52 5.74 -9.42
CA ALA A 53 10.51 5.66 -10.50
C ALA A 53 10.03 6.26 -11.83
N GLY A 54 8.74 6.11 -12.14
CA GLY A 54 8.16 6.69 -13.36
C GLY A 54 7.98 8.21 -13.31
N GLN A 55 8.01 8.82 -12.11
CA GLN A 55 7.76 10.24 -11.89
C GLN A 55 8.64 10.75 -10.74
N PRO A 56 9.93 11.03 -10.98
CA PRO A 56 10.80 11.61 -9.95
C PRO A 56 10.18 12.86 -9.32
N GLY A 57 10.30 13.01 -8.00
CA GLY A 57 9.64 14.03 -7.20
C GLY A 57 8.22 13.66 -6.72
N PHE A 58 7.62 12.56 -7.21
CA PHE A 58 6.31 12.13 -6.75
C PHE A 58 6.47 11.15 -5.60
N TRP A 59 6.32 11.66 -4.38
CA TRP A 59 6.40 10.90 -3.13
C TRP A 59 5.01 10.48 -2.66
N GLN A 60 4.89 9.25 -2.17
CA GLN A 60 3.65 8.67 -1.68
C GLN A 60 3.93 7.60 -0.62
N SER A 61 2.90 7.16 0.08
CA SER A 61 2.86 5.88 0.78
C SER A 61 2.66 4.72 -0.21
N VAL A 62 2.60 3.48 0.29
CA VAL A 62 2.35 2.29 -0.55
C VAL A 62 0.95 2.32 -1.14
N THR A 63 0.81 2.03 -2.43
CA THR A 63 -0.50 2.00 -3.10
C THR A 63 -0.58 0.91 -4.15
N GLY A 64 -1.70 0.22 -4.24
CA GLY A 64 -1.87 -0.78 -5.30
C GLY A 64 -3.30 -1.16 -5.58
N SER A 65 -3.54 -1.68 -6.79
CA SER A 65 -4.88 -2.09 -7.21
C SER A 65 -5.14 -3.52 -6.75
N VAL A 66 -6.41 -3.86 -6.55
CA VAL A 66 -6.79 -5.28 -6.44
C VAL A 66 -6.47 -6.01 -7.75
N ASP A 67 -5.96 -7.22 -7.65
CA ASP A 67 -5.61 -8.06 -8.80
C ASP A 67 -6.83 -8.84 -9.33
N ALA A 68 -7.82 -9.08 -8.46
CA ALA A 68 -9.06 -9.76 -8.78
C ALA A 68 -10.25 -9.08 -8.11
N VAL A 69 -11.43 -9.20 -8.72
CA VAL A 69 -12.68 -8.57 -8.22
C VAL A 69 -13.06 -9.06 -6.82
N ASP A 70 -12.68 -10.30 -6.48
CA ASP A 70 -12.94 -10.95 -5.20
C ASP A 70 -11.70 -11.00 -4.28
N GLU A 71 -10.61 -10.32 -4.63
CA GLU A 71 -9.43 -10.22 -3.76
C GLU A 71 -9.80 -9.45 -2.47
N PRO A 72 -9.59 -10.01 -1.27
CA PRO A 72 -9.79 -9.28 -0.03
C PRO A 72 -8.84 -8.08 0.06
N LEU A 73 -9.35 -6.90 0.41
CA LEU A 73 -8.54 -5.66 0.51
C LEU A 73 -7.34 -5.80 1.45
N LEU A 74 -7.48 -6.55 2.55
CA LEU A 74 -6.38 -6.81 3.48
C LEU A 74 -5.26 -7.63 2.82
N LEU A 75 -5.61 -8.56 1.92
CA LEU A 75 -4.64 -9.33 1.16
C LEU A 75 -3.90 -8.44 0.15
N THR A 76 -4.63 -7.57 -0.55
CA THR A 76 -4.05 -6.55 -1.44
C THR A 76 -3.08 -5.64 -0.66
N ALA A 77 -3.48 -5.11 0.50
CA ALA A 77 -2.63 -4.25 1.32
C ALA A 77 -1.35 -4.97 1.80
N ALA A 78 -1.47 -6.23 2.23
CA ALA A 78 -0.32 -7.03 2.65
C ALA A 78 0.63 -7.35 1.49
N ARG A 79 0.09 -7.67 0.32
CA ARG A 79 0.86 -7.94 -0.90
C ARG A 79 1.64 -6.68 -1.32
N GLU A 80 0.96 -5.55 -1.45
CA GLU A 80 1.59 -4.29 -1.89
C GLU A 80 2.64 -3.79 -0.88
N LEU A 81 2.37 -3.93 0.42
CA LEU A 81 3.36 -3.62 1.45
C LEU A 81 4.65 -4.43 1.26
N ALA A 82 4.51 -5.73 1.03
CA ALA A 82 5.65 -6.62 0.82
C ALA A 82 6.35 -6.38 -0.53
N GLU A 83 5.61 -6.17 -1.61
CA GLU A 83 6.14 -5.97 -2.96
C GLU A 83 6.88 -4.63 -3.10
N GLU A 84 6.33 -3.54 -2.56
CA GLU A 84 6.91 -2.20 -2.71
C GLU A 84 8.02 -1.90 -1.69
N THR A 85 7.99 -2.51 -0.48
CA THR A 85 8.91 -2.15 0.61
C THR A 85 9.65 -3.31 1.27
N GLY A 86 9.29 -4.56 0.96
CA GLY A 86 9.83 -5.75 1.62
C GLY A 86 9.32 -5.98 3.05
N ILE A 87 8.48 -5.10 3.59
CA ILE A 87 7.90 -5.24 4.93
C ILE A 87 6.78 -6.28 4.87
N VAL A 88 6.80 -7.23 5.81
CA VAL A 88 5.77 -8.28 5.91
C VAL A 88 4.92 -8.02 7.14
N ALA A 89 3.60 -7.86 6.93
CA ALA A 89 2.63 -7.86 8.02
C ALA A 89 2.35 -9.30 8.46
N ASP A 90 2.94 -9.71 9.59
CA ASP A 90 2.83 -11.06 10.14
C ASP A 90 1.53 -11.28 10.94
N GLY A 91 0.77 -10.21 11.22
CA GLY A 91 -0.46 -10.26 11.99
C GLY A 91 -0.25 -10.41 13.50
N HIS A 92 0.99 -10.30 13.98
CA HIS A 92 1.33 -10.31 15.40
C HIS A 92 2.11 -9.06 15.82
N ASP A 93 3.33 -8.88 15.30
CA ASP A 93 4.18 -7.73 15.63
C ASP A 93 3.99 -6.59 14.63
N ILE A 94 3.76 -6.93 13.36
CA ILE A 94 3.47 -5.99 12.29
C ILE A 94 2.04 -6.27 11.80
N VAL A 95 1.11 -5.42 12.21
CA VAL A 95 -0.32 -5.62 11.97
C VAL A 95 -0.87 -4.51 11.11
N LEU A 96 -1.44 -4.89 9.96
CA LEU A 96 -2.24 -3.98 9.14
C LEU A 96 -3.54 -3.64 9.85
N ARG A 97 -3.84 -2.34 9.93
CA ARG A 97 -5.07 -1.81 10.49
C ARG A 97 -5.93 -1.25 9.36
N ASP A 98 -7.09 -1.84 9.15
CA ASP A 98 -8.13 -1.26 8.31
C ASP A 98 -8.74 -0.05 9.03
N TRP A 99 -8.78 1.09 8.34
CA TRP A 99 -9.39 2.31 8.86
C TRP A 99 -10.90 2.36 8.63
N ASN A 100 -11.44 1.42 7.85
CA ASN A 100 -12.81 1.44 7.33
C ASN A 100 -13.14 2.80 6.68
N LEU A 101 -12.13 3.37 6.01
CA LEU A 101 -12.16 4.64 5.30
C LEU A 101 -11.85 4.40 3.83
N SER A 102 -12.53 5.13 2.95
CA SER A 102 -12.28 5.07 1.52
C SER A 102 -12.37 6.44 0.86
N ASN A 103 -11.45 6.69 -0.05
CA ASN A 103 -11.41 7.89 -0.88
C ASN A 103 -11.88 7.54 -2.30
N VAL A 104 -12.64 8.42 -2.93
CA VAL A 104 -13.01 8.29 -4.35
C VAL A 104 -12.47 9.51 -5.09
N TYR A 105 -11.54 9.28 -6.02
CA TYR A 105 -10.90 10.35 -6.79
C TYR A 105 -10.97 10.11 -8.29
N GLU A 106 -10.85 11.19 -9.05
CA GLU A 106 -10.67 11.09 -10.50
C GLU A 106 -9.26 10.56 -10.81
N ILE A 107 -9.20 9.53 -11.65
CA ILE A 107 -7.92 8.97 -12.10
C ILE A 107 -7.21 10.03 -12.96
N TYR A 108 -6.01 10.41 -12.53
CA TYR A 108 -5.19 11.38 -13.25
C TYR A 108 -5.04 11.00 -14.72
N PRO A 109 -5.13 11.96 -15.66
CA PRO A 109 -5.08 11.70 -17.10
C PRO A 109 -3.91 10.80 -17.52
N ILE A 110 -2.74 11.00 -16.93
CA ILE A 110 -1.52 10.22 -17.22
C ILE A 110 -1.67 8.73 -16.90
N TRP A 111 -2.57 8.32 -15.98
CA TRP A 111 -2.76 6.93 -15.57
C TRP A 111 -4.05 6.28 -16.10
N ARG A 112 -4.96 7.05 -16.72
CA ARG A 112 -6.24 6.51 -17.22
C ARG A 112 -6.07 5.40 -18.25
N HIS A 113 -4.99 5.43 -19.03
CA HIS A 113 -4.69 4.39 -20.03
C HIS A 113 -4.48 2.98 -19.43
N ARG A 114 -4.27 2.88 -18.10
CA ARG A 114 -4.15 1.59 -17.40
C ARG A 114 -5.51 0.97 -17.07
N TYR A 115 -6.61 1.71 -17.18
CA TYR A 115 -7.96 1.29 -16.80
C TYR A 115 -8.84 1.09 -18.04
N ALA A 116 -9.92 0.32 -17.89
CA ALA A 116 -10.83 0.02 -18.99
C ALA A 116 -11.48 1.31 -19.54
N PRO A 117 -11.87 1.34 -20.85
CA PRO A 117 -12.54 2.49 -21.43
C PRO A 117 -13.76 2.96 -20.62
N GLY A 118 -13.84 4.26 -20.35
CA GLY A 118 -14.92 4.87 -19.56
C GLY A 118 -14.68 4.89 -18.05
N VAL A 119 -13.66 4.19 -17.53
CA VAL A 119 -13.28 4.25 -16.12
C VAL A 119 -12.55 5.57 -15.84
N THR A 120 -13.15 6.41 -15.01
CA THR A 120 -12.63 7.75 -14.67
C THR A 120 -12.35 7.94 -13.19
N ARG A 121 -12.82 7.03 -12.32
CA ARG A 121 -12.66 7.13 -10.87
C ARG A 121 -12.05 5.86 -10.31
N ASN A 122 -11.30 6.01 -9.23
CA ASN A 122 -10.77 4.93 -8.42
C ASN A 122 -11.30 5.06 -6.99
N THR A 123 -11.64 3.92 -6.37
CA THR A 123 -11.95 3.83 -4.94
C THR A 123 -10.73 3.30 -4.21
N GLU A 124 -10.19 4.07 -3.28
CA GLU A 124 -8.97 3.76 -2.53
C GLU A 124 -9.30 3.52 -1.05
N HIS A 125 -9.02 2.32 -0.56
CA HIS A 125 -9.25 1.91 0.82
C HIS A 125 -8.00 2.16 1.67
N VAL A 126 -8.17 2.80 2.83
CA VAL A 126 -7.05 3.26 3.65
C VAL A 126 -6.73 2.26 4.75
N PHE A 127 -5.45 1.90 4.82
CA PHE A 127 -4.86 1.07 5.86
C PHE A 127 -3.68 1.82 6.49
N SER A 128 -3.30 1.42 7.70
CA SER A 128 -2.00 1.76 8.24
C SER A 128 -1.28 0.56 8.81
N VAL A 129 0.03 0.67 8.97
CA VAL A 129 0.84 -0.32 9.66
C VAL A 129 1.89 0.40 10.50
N GLN A 130 1.92 0.08 11.79
CA GLN A 130 2.94 0.59 12.69
C GLN A 130 4.15 -0.35 12.66
N VAL A 131 5.36 0.20 12.52
CA VAL A 131 6.62 -0.55 12.47
C VAL A 131 7.70 0.12 13.33
N PRO A 132 8.75 -0.63 13.75
CA PRO A 132 9.94 -0.05 14.32
C PRO A 132 10.62 0.93 13.34
N ARG A 133 11.21 2.00 13.87
CA ARG A 133 11.84 3.06 13.04
C ARG A 133 13.04 2.55 12.23
N ASP A 134 13.70 1.51 12.70
CA ASP A 134 14.88 0.85 12.12
C ASP A 134 14.53 -0.38 11.27
N ILE A 135 13.23 -0.61 10.98
CA ILE A 135 12.82 -1.71 10.11
C ILE A 135 13.52 -1.62 8.75
N ALA A 136 13.96 -2.77 8.24
CA ALA A 136 14.58 -2.85 6.93
C ALA A 136 13.56 -2.51 5.84
N VAL A 137 13.93 -1.59 4.94
CA VAL A 137 13.14 -1.22 3.77
C VAL A 137 13.90 -1.64 2.52
N THR A 138 13.29 -2.47 1.69
CA THR A 138 13.83 -2.90 0.40
C THR A 138 12.82 -2.54 -0.68
N LEU A 139 13.14 -1.51 -1.47
CA LEU A 139 12.23 -1.01 -2.50
C LEU A 139 12.23 -1.91 -3.73
N SER A 140 11.06 -2.03 -4.39
CA SER A 140 10.97 -2.51 -5.76
C SER A 140 11.70 -1.52 -6.69
N PRO A 141 12.88 -1.87 -7.26
CA PRO A 141 13.70 -0.92 -8.02
C PRO A 141 13.09 -0.55 -9.38
N ARG A 142 12.04 -1.27 -9.80
CA ARG A 142 11.27 -0.95 -11.01
C ARG A 142 10.22 0.12 -10.75
N GLU A 143 9.79 0.27 -9.51
CA GLU A 143 8.63 1.07 -9.14
C GLU A 143 9.02 2.30 -8.32
N HIS A 144 10.12 2.21 -7.56
CA HIS A 144 10.58 3.26 -6.67
C HIS A 144 12.09 3.50 -6.72
N LEU A 145 12.48 4.75 -6.48
CA LEU A 145 13.88 5.21 -6.54
C LEU A 145 14.55 5.24 -5.17
N GLN A 146 13.83 5.76 -4.18
CA GLN A 146 14.32 6.00 -2.83
C GLN A 146 13.14 6.11 -1.86
N HIS A 147 13.46 6.03 -0.57
CA HIS A 147 12.49 6.19 0.50
C HIS A 147 12.98 7.23 1.51
N ALA A 148 12.05 7.79 2.27
CA ALA A 148 12.33 8.75 3.33
C ALA A 148 11.37 8.52 4.50
N TRP A 149 11.91 8.52 5.71
CA TRP A 149 11.12 8.63 6.93
C TRP A 149 11.04 10.10 7.30
N LEU A 150 9.82 10.60 7.50
CA LEU A 150 9.57 12.02 7.77
C LEU A 150 8.51 12.15 8.86
N PRO A 151 8.58 13.17 9.74
CA PRO A 151 7.48 13.50 10.62
C PRO A 151 6.18 13.67 9.82
N TYR A 152 5.04 13.18 10.32
CA TYR A 152 3.81 13.05 9.53
C TYR A 152 3.37 14.35 8.83
N LEU A 153 3.55 15.53 9.45
CA LEU A 153 3.24 16.81 8.80
C LEU A 153 4.12 17.06 7.58
N ALA A 154 5.44 16.85 7.70
CA ALA A 154 6.37 16.97 6.58
C ALA A 154 6.13 15.87 5.52
N ALA A 155 5.68 14.68 5.93
CA ALA A 155 5.28 13.63 5.00
C ALA A 155 4.02 14.02 4.20
N ALA A 156 3.01 14.60 4.87
CA ALA A 156 1.82 15.10 4.19
C ALA A 156 2.16 16.20 3.18
N ASP A 157 3.02 17.15 3.56
CA ASP A 157 3.49 18.23 2.68
C ASP A 157 4.27 17.72 1.47
N ARG A 158 5.03 16.63 1.62
CA ARG A 158 5.83 16.03 0.55
C ARG A 158 5.00 15.15 -0.40
N CYS A 159 3.86 14.65 0.04
CA CYS A 159 3.02 13.77 -0.76
C CYS A 159 2.45 14.51 -1.98
N PHE A 160 2.58 13.91 -3.16
CA PHE A 160 2.01 14.51 -4.37
C PHE A 160 0.48 14.33 -4.45
N SER A 161 -0.04 13.26 -3.83
CA SER A 161 -1.47 12.93 -3.84
C SER A 161 -2.18 13.56 -2.65
N SER A 162 -3.27 14.28 -2.90
CA SER A 162 -4.09 14.89 -1.85
C SER A 162 -4.77 13.84 -0.94
N SER A 163 -5.24 12.72 -1.49
CA SER A 163 -5.84 11.64 -0.69
C SER A 163 -4.82 11.02 0.27
N ASN A 164 -3.58 10.87 -0.18
CA ASN A 164 -2.50 10.34 0.64
C ASN A 164 -2.09 11.34 1.72
N ALA A 165 -1.93 12.62 1.36
CA ALA A 165 -1.61 13.68 2.32
C ALA A 165 -2.68 13.78 3.42
N GLU A 166 -3.95 13.72 3.05
CA GLU A 166 -5.07 13.75 4.00
C GLU A 166 -5.08 12.53 4.92
N ALA A 167 -4.83 11.32 4.41
CA ALA A 167 -4.71 10.12 5.23
C ALA A 167 -3.57 10.25 6.26
N ILE A 168 -2.42 10.81 5.85
CA ILE A 168 -1.29 11.07 6.75
C ILE A 168 -1.68 12.07 7.85
N LEU A 169 -2.40 13.14 7.52
CA LEU A 169 -2.87 14.13 8.51
C LEU A 169 -3.87 13.54 9.52
N GLN A 170 -4.65 12.54 9.12
CA GLN A 170 -5.56 11.81 10.00
C GLN A 170 -4.86 10.80 10.91
N LEU A 171 -3.60 10.43 10.61
CA LEU A 171 -2.87 9.36 11.28
C LEU A 171 -2.91 9.43 12.83
N PRO A 172 -2.68 10.58 13.50
CA PRO A 172 -2.74 10.64 14.96
C PRO A 172 -4.14 10.29 15.51
N ALA A 173 -5.20 10.75 14.84
CA ALA A 173 -6.57 10.48 15.26
C ALA A 173 -6.94 9.00 15.04
N MET A 174 -6.50 8.41 13.93
CA MET A 174 -6.81 7.03 13.57
C MET A 174 -6.06 6.00 14.41
N THR A 175 -4.85 6.34 14.87
CA THR A 175 -4.00 5.47 15.67
C THR A 175 -4.14 5.71 17.17
N GLY A 176 -4.58 6.90 17.59
CA GLY A 176 -4.59 7.32 19.00
C GLY A 176 -3.21 7.69 19.53
N LEU A 177 -2.20 7.79 18.66
CA LEU A 177 -0.84 8.18 19.04
C LEU A 177 -0.79 9.67 19.37
N ALA A 178 0.00 10.00 20.40
CA ALA A 178 0.21 11.39 20.79
C ALA A 178 1.02 12.11 19.70
N ARG A 179 0.61 13.35 19.37
CA ARG A 179 1.38 14.19 18.45
C ARG A 179 2.73 14.53 19.10
N PRO A 180 3.85 14.49 18.36
CA PRO A 180 5.13 14.97 18.86
C PRO A 180 5.00 16.45 19.24
N THR A 181 5.61 16.84 20.35
CA THR A 181 5.66 18.23 20.85
C THR A 181 6.59 19.10 20.03
#